data_AF-A0A0N1GCS1-F1
#
_entry.id   AF-A0A0N1GCS1-F1
#
_cell.length_a   1.000
_cell.length_b   1.000
_cell.length_c   1.000
_cell.angle_alpha   90.00
_cell.angle_beta   90.00
_cell.angle_gamma   90.00
#
_symmetry.space_group_name_H-M   'P 1'
#
loop_
_entity.id
_entity.type
_entity.pdbx_description
1 polymer ?
#
loop_
_entity_poly.entity_id
_entity_poly.type
_entity_poly.pdbx_seq_one_letter_code
_entity_poly.pdbx_strand_id
1 'polypeptide(L)'
;MPTSSRFVVAVHALVALAVSGDKPLRSEDLAYSAHTSPVVIRGLLSRLSSAGLTKSQLGAGGGALLAKPAEEMRLLEVYEAVEDTRLFTMHRTPPPADCAVGSNIVDALQPALTRAREAFEAELDHTTIAELADTVARLGKFTMPLEW
;
A
#
# COMPACT_ATOMS: atom_id res chain seq x y z
N MET A 1 -4.69 -4.67 -16.34
CA MET A 1 -5.08 -5.08 -14.98
C MET A 1 -3.87 -4.93 -14.10
N PRO A 2 -3.97 -4.35 -12.89
CA PRO A 2 -2.90 -4.44 -11.93
C PRO A 2 -2.65 -5.92 -11.66
N THR A 3 -1.47 -6.41 -12.01
CA THR A 3 -1.09 -7.82 -11.85
C THR A 3 -0.43 -8.10 -10.50
N SER A 4 -0.21 -7.08 -9.67
CA SER A 4 0.40 -7.22 -8.36
C SER A 4 -0.59 -7.02 -7.22
N SER A 5 -0.47 -7.86 -6.19
CA SER A 5 -1.08 -7.68 -4.88
C SER A 5 -0.21 -6.87 -3.92
N ARG A 6 0.81 -6.15 -4.42
CA ARG A 6 1.84 -5.47 -3.62
C ARG A 6 1.21 -4.47 -2.64
N PHE A 7 0.32 -3.60 -3.11
CA PHE A 7 -0.42 -2.67 -2.26
C PHE A 7 -1.16 -3.36 -1.12
N VAL A 8 -1.99 -4.36 -1.45
CA VAL A 8 -2.81 -5.08 -0.45
C VAL A 8 -1.94 -5.79 0.59
N VAL A 9 -0.86 -6.44 0.16
CA VAL A 9 0.07 -7.14 1.07
C VAL A 9 0.84 -6.15 1.95
N ALA A 10 1.20 -4.98 1.42
CA ALA A 10 1.86 -3.93 2.19
C ALA A 10 0.93 -3.35 3.28
N VAL A 11 -0.32 -3.04 2.91
CA VAL A 11 -1.35 -2.60 3.87
C VAL A 11 -1.59 -3.67 4.92
N HIS A 12 -1.71 -4.94 4.54
CA HIS A 12 -1.82 -6.07 5.47
C HIS A 12 -0.67 -6.07 6.47
N ALA A 13 0.58 -5.95 6.00
CA ALA A 13 1.74 -5.95 6.87
C ALA A 13 1.73 -4.76 7.86
N LEU A 14 1.35 -3.57 7.41
CA LEU A 14 1.23 -2.39 8.27
C LEU A 14 0.12 -2.55 9.33
N VAL A 15 -1.04 -3.09 8.95
CA VAL A 15 -2.12 -3.38 9.88
C VAL A 15 -1.68 -4.44 10.91
N ALA A 16 -0.98 -5.50 10.48
CA ALA A 16 -0.43 -6.51 11.38
C ALA A 16 0.54 -5.92 12.41
N LEU A 17 1.38 -4.97 11.97
CA LEU A 17 2.27 -4.21 12.86
C LEU A 17 1.52 -3.26 13.80
N ALA A 18 0.46 -2.61 13.32
CA ALA A 18 -0.38 -1.75 14.13
C ALA A 18 -1.08 -2.54 15.25
N VAL A 19 -1.69 -3.68 14.92
CA VAL A 19 -2.35 -4.53 15.91
C VAL A 19 -1.37 -5.19 16.86
N SER A 20 -0.08 -5.37 16.51
CA SER A 20 0.92 -5.92 17.45
C SER A 20 1.47 -4.88 18.44
N GLY A 21 1.13 -3.60 18.28
CA GLY A 21 1.66 -2.52 19.10
C GLY A 21 3.20 -2.44 19.01
N ASP A 22 3.86 -2.36 20.17
CA ASP A 22 5.32 -2.24 20.26
C ASP A 22 6.08 -3.56 20.07
N LYS A 23 5.38 -4.69 19.84
CA LYS A 23 6.01 -5.99 19.60
C LYS A 23 6.50 -6.08 18.15
N PRO A 24 7.82 -6.24 17.89
CA PRO A 24 8.31 -6.41 16.54
C PRO A 24 7.81 -7.72 15.91
N LEU A 25 7.45 -7.67 14.62
CA LEU A 25 7.06 -8.86 13.86
C LEU A 25 8.16 -9.24 12.86
N ARG A 26 8.49 -10.52 12.79
CA ARG A 26 9.45 -11.02 11.80
C ARG A 26 8.81 -11.08 10.43
N SER A 27 9.64 -11.11 9.39
CA SER A 27 9.15 -11.34 8.03
C SER A 27 8.40 -12.66 7.87
N GLU A 28 8.72 -13.66 8.69
CA GLU A 28 8.02 -14.96 8.69
C GLU A 28 6.61 -14.85 9.26
N ASP A 29 6.42 -14.07 10.33
CA ASP A 29 5.11 -13.87 10.98
C ASP A 29 4.15 -13.14 10.04
N LEU A 30 4.64 -12.06 9.42
CA LEU A 30 3.91 -11.28 8.43
C LEU A 30 3.59 -12.10 7.17
N ALA A 31 4.54 -12.94 6.72
CA ALA A 31 4.34 -13.80 5.56
C ALA A 31 3.29 -14.88 5.80
N TYR A 32 3.29 -15.47 7.01
CA TYR A 32 2.24 -16.40 7.43
C TYR A 32 0.87 -15.72 7.42
N SER A 33 0.76 -14.53 8.04
CA SER A 33 -0.49 -13.77 8.12
C SER A 33 -1.04 -13.37 6.74
N ALA A 34 -0.17 -12.92 5.83
CA ALA A 34 -0.54 -12.48 4.48
C ALA A 34 -0.55 -13.61 3.44
N HIS A 35 -0.38 -14.88 3.86
CA HIS A 35 -0.31 -16.06 3.01
C HIS A 35 0.62 -15.89 1.80
N THR A 36 1.85 -15.40 2.05
CA THR A 36 2.88 -15.14 1.04
C THR A 36 4.24 -15.63 1.52
N SER A 37 5.30 -15.35 0.75
CA SER A 37 6.67 -15.71 1.16
C SER A 37 7.34 -14.60 1.97
N PRO A 38 8.23 -14.95 2.92
CA PRO A 38 9.05 -13.97 3.64
C PRO A 38 9.89 -13.08 2.72
N VAL A 39 10.28 -13.58 1.53
CA VAL A 39 11.03 -12.80 0.53
C VAL A 39 10.21 -11.63 0.01
N VAL A 40 8.93 -11.85 -0.30
CA VAL A 40 8.02 -10.78 -0.75
C VAL A 40 7.84 -9.74 0.35
N ILE A 41 7.62 -10.19 1.60
CA ILE A 41 7.48 -9.30 2.76
C ILE A 41 8.72 -8.44 2.95
N ARG A 42 9.94 -9.01 2.91
CA ARG A 42 11.18 -8.23 3.07
C ARG A 42 11.34 -7.17 1.98
N GLY A 43 10.97 -7.50 0.74
CA GLY A 43 10.95 -6.53 -0.36
C GLY A 43 9.98 -5.37 -0.10
N LEU A 44 8.78 -5.65 0.41
CA LEU A 44 7.80 -4.62 0.77
C LEU A 44 8.26 -3.79 1.97
N LEU A 45 8.75 -4.42 3.04
CA LEU A 45 9.31 -3.74 4.22
C LEU A 45 10.47 -2.82 3.85
N SER A 46 11.32 -3.20 2.89
CA SER A 46 12.39 -2.32 2.40
C SER A 46 11.83 -1.05 1.75
N ARG A 47 10.78 -1.15 0.93
CA ARG A 47 10.13 0.00 0.29
C ARG A 47 9.40 0.87 1.30
N LEU A 48 8.65 0.25 2.21
CA LEU A 48 7.96 0.93 3.31
C LEU A 48 8.94 1.64 4.24
N SER A 49 10.09 1.03 4.53
CA SER A 49 11.13 1.67 5.34
C SER A 49 11.78 2.86 4.63
N SER A 50 11.99 2.76 3.33
CA SER A 50 12.48 3.88 2.51
C SER A 50 11.50 5.05 2.49
N ALA A 51 10.19 4.77 2.61
CA ALA A 51 9.14 5.77 2.75
C ALA A 51 8.90 6.24 4.20
N GLY A 52 9.69 5.77 5.17
CA GLY A 52 9.53 6.15 6.58
C GLY A 52 8.28 5.58 7.24
N LEU A 53 7.68 4.52 6.70
CA LEU A 53 6.48 3.87 7.23
C LEU A 53 6.81 2.72 8.21
N THR A 54 7.94 2.05 8.02
CA THR A 54 8.42 0.98 8.92
C THR A 54 9.86 1.17 9.32
N LYS A 55 10.22 0.68 10.50
CA LYS A 55 11.61 0.57 10.98
C LYS A 55 11.93 -0.86 11.37
N SER A 56 13.21 -1.21 11.41
CA SER A 56 13.66 -2.54 11.84
C SER A 56 14.35 -2.47 13.20
N GLN A 57 14.04 -3.44 14.05
CA GLN A 57 14.75 -3.72 15.29
C GLN A 57 15.69 -4.91 15.08
N LEU A 58 16.97 -4.74 15.43
CA LEU A 58 18.00 -5.77 15.33
C LEU A 58 18.06 -6.64 16.59
N GLY A 59 18.67 -7.82 16.47
CA GLY A 59 18.93 -8.74 17.59
C GLY A 59 17.90 -9.87 17.72
N ALA A 60 18.09 -10.70 18.76
CA ALA A 60 17.16 -11.78 19.09
C ALA A 60 15.80 -11.19 19.49
N GLY A 61 14.72 -11.62 18.84
CA GLY A 61 13.38 -11.01 18.99
C GLY A 61 13.19 -9.71 18.21
N GLY A 62 14.12 -9.35 17.31
CA GLY A 62 13.96 -8.25 16.37
C GLY A 62 12.95 -8.53 15.26
N GLY A 63 12.61 -7.49 14.50
CA GLY A 63 11.57 -7.53 13.48
C GLY A 63 11.27 -6.15 12.92
N ALA A 64 10.18 -6.02 12.18
CA ALA A 64 9.63 -4.75 11.75
C ALA A 64 8.73 -4.15 12.83
N LEU A 65 8.69 -2.81 12.85
CA LEU A 65 7.78 -1.98 13.64
C LEU A 65 7.27 -0.84 12.77
N LEU A 66 6.16 -0.22 13.14
CA LEU A 66 5.76 1.06 12.56
C LEU A 66 6.81 2.13 12.90
N ALA A 67 7.10 3.00 11.95
CA ALA A 67 8.03 4.10 12.15
C ALA A 67 7.37 5.36 12.72
N LYS A 68 6.05 5.50 12.55
CA LYS A 68 5.21 6.60 13.06
C LYS A 68 3.83 6.06 13.50
N PRO A 69 3.01 6.83 14.23
CA PRO A 69 1.68 6.41 14.66
C PRO A 69 0.79 6.00 13.47
N ALA A 70 -0.04 4.97 13.65
CA ALA A 70 -0.87 4.41 12.57
C ALA A 70 -1.97 5.40 12.11
N GLU A 71 -2.32 6.36 12.96
CA GLU A 71 -3.27 7.46 12.71
C GLU A 71 -2.70 8.49 11.73
N GLU A 72 -1.36 8.57 11.62
CA GLU A 72 -0.65 9.46 10.71
C GLU A 72 -0.22 8.76 9.41
N MET A 73 -0.63 7.49 9.21
CA MET A 73 -0.28 6.68 8.04
C MET A 73 -1.49 6.53 7.14
N ARG A 74 -1.53 7.27 6.03
CA ARG A 74 -2.63 7.21 5.05
C ARG A 74 -2.39 6.13 4.01
N LEU A 75 -3.47 5.55 3.44
CA LEU A 75 -3.33 4.55 2.38
C LEU A 75 -2.65 5.11 1.13
N LEU A 76 -2.79 6.41 0.86
CA LEU A 76 -2.11 7.07 -0.25
C LEU A 76 -0.58 6.94 -0.13
N GLU A 77 -0.02 7.16 1.07
CA GLU A 77 1.42 7.01 1.31
C GLU A 77 1.90 5.58 1.05
N VAL A 78 1.08 4.59 1.42
CA VAL A 78 1.39 3.17 1.17
C VAL A 78 1.34 2.88 -0.33
N TYR A 79 0.33 3.39 -1.02
CA TYR A 79 0.18 3.24 -2.47
C TYR A 79 1.37 3.80 -3.23
N GLU A 80 1.77 5.03 -2.93
CA GLU A 80 2.94 5.69 -3.53
C GLU A 80 4.26 4.95 -3.23
N ALA A 81 4.38 4.36 -2.02
CA ALA A 81 5.58 3.61 -1.65
C ALA A 81 5.72 2.29 -2.44
N VAL A 82 4.62 1.60 -2.76
CA VAL A 82 4.65 0.19 -3.23
C VAL A 82 4.13 -0.06 -4.65
N GLU A 83 3.45 0.89 -5.27
CA GLU A 83 2.94 0.78 -6.64
C GLU A 83 3.62 1.72 -7.63
N ASP A 84 3.32 1.51 -8.92
CA ASP A 84 3.50 2.53 -9.96
C ASP A 84 2.20 3.33 -10.00
N THR A 85 2.26 4.64 -9.76
CA THR A 85 1.09 5.51 -9.61
C THR A 85 0.31 5.75 -10.91
N ARG A 86 0.75 5.15 -12.03
CA ARG A 86 0.03 5.20 -13.31
C ARG A 86 -1.18 4.26 -13.31
N LEU A 87 -2.37 4.84 -13.14
CA LEU A 87 -3.65 4.10 -13.20
C LEU A 87 -4.01 3.57 -14.59
N PHE A 88 -3.70 4.34 -15.64
CA PHE A 88 -4.08 4.02 -17.02
C PHE A 88 -2.84 3.85 -17.89
N THR A 89 -2.83 2.81 -18.72
CA THR A 89 -1.80 2.62 -19.75
C THR A 89 -2.27 3.28 -21.03
N MET A 90 -1.49 4.23 -21.55
CA MET A 90 -1.77 4.88 -22.82
C MET A 90 -1.34 4.00 -24.00
N HIS A 91 -1.70 4.42 -25.23
CA HIS A 91 -1.32 3.69 -26.44
C HIS A 91 0.19 3.46 -26.49
N ARG A 92 0.61 2.19 -26.68
CA ARG A 92 2.02 1.82 -26.86
C ARG A 92 2.62 2.45 -28.12
N THR A 93 1.81 2.52 -29.17
CA THR A 93 2.13 3.21 -30.43
C THR A 93 1.14 4.36 -30.58
N PRO A 94 1.58 5.62 -30.72
CA PRO A 94 0.68 6.75 -30.89
C PRO A 94 -0.29 6.54 -32.07
N PRO A 95 -1.55 6.98 -31.96
CA PRO A 95 -2.46 6.95 -33.08
C PRO A 95 -1.94 7.77 -34.28
N PRO A 96 -2.35 7.45 -35.52
CA PRO A 96 -1.92 8.19 -36.71
C PRO A 96 -2.25 9.68 -36.63
N ALA A 97 -1.28 10.53 -36.98
CA ALA A 97 -1.42 11.99 -36.91
C ALA A 97 -2.35 12.57 -38.00
N ASP A 98 -2.51 11.85 -39.10
CA ASP A 98 -3.41 12.19 -40.22
C ASP A 98 -4.88 11.81 -39.94
N CYS A 99 -5.14 11.08 -38.87
CA CYS A 99 -6.49 10.78 -38.41
C CYS A 99 -6.98 11.90 -37.47
N ALA A 100 -8.09 12.57 -37.84
CA ALA A 100 -8.69 13.63 -37.03
C ALA A 100 -9.08 13.16 -35.61
N VAL A 101 -9.47 11.90 -35.44
CA VAL A 101 -9.74 11.35 -34.10
C VAL A 101 -8.44 10.95 -33.42
N GLY A 102 -7.55 10.24 -34.12
CA GLY A 102 -6.30 9.71 -33.55
C GLY A 102 -5.39 10.79 -32.98
N SER A 103 -5.23 11.90 -33.71
CA SER A 103 -4.41 13.04 -33.29
C SER A 103 -4.95 13.81 -32.08
N ASN A 104 -6.23 13.64 -31.72
CA ASN A 104 -6.89 14.45 -30.68
C ASN A 104 -7.41 13.62 -29.48
N ILE A 105 -7.56 12.30 -29.62
CA ILE A 105 -8.24 11.48 -28.60
C ILE A 105 -7.49 11.43 -27.26
N VAL A 106 -6.15 11.44 -27.28
CA VAL A 106 -5.34 11.42 -26.05
C VAL A 106 -5.56 12.70 -25.24
N ASP A 107 -5.49 13.86 -25.89
CA ASP A 107 -5.68 15.16 -25.23
C ASP A 107 -7.12 15.35 -24.77
N ALA A 108 -8.10 14.89 -25.56
CA ALA A 108 -9.51 14.92 -25.18
C ALA A 108 -9.81 14.06 -23.94
N LEU A 109 -9.11 12.94 -23.78
CA LEU A 109 -9.30 12.01 -22.67
C LEU A 109 -8.56 12.43 -21.39
N GLN A 110 -7.43 13.13 -21.53
CA GLN A 110 -6.53 13.48 -20.42
C GLN A 110 -7.23 14.15 -19.21
N PRO A 111 -8.16 15.12 -19.38
CA PRO A 111 -8.86 15.73 -18.24
C PRO A 111 -9.73 14.74 -17.47
N ALA A 112 -10.39 13.81 -18.16
CA ALA A 112 -11.24 12.80 -17.51
C ALA A 112 -10.40 11.80 -16.71
N LEU A 113 -9.26 11.34 -17.26
CA LEU A 113 -8.34 10.45 -16.54
C LEU A 113 -7.69 11.14 -15.34
N THR A 114 -7.39 12.44 -15.46
CA THR A 114 -6.83 13.23 -14.36
C THR A 114 -7.80 13.30 -13.19
N ARG A 115 -9.07 13.66 -13.44
CA ARG A 115 -10.10 13.68 -12.39
C ARG A 115 -10.33 12.30 -11.76
N ALA A 116 -10.31 11.24 -12.57
CA ALA A 116 -10.45 9.88 -12.06
C ALA A 116 -9.30 9.49 -11.12
N ARG A 117 -8.06 9.88 -11.46
CA ARG A 117 -6.89 9.67 -10.60
C ARG A 117 -7.00 10.47 -9.30
N GLU A 118 -7.32 11.75 -9.38
CA GLU A 118 -7.46 12.62 -8.21
C GLU A 118 -8.53 12.09 -7.25
N ALA A 119 -9.67 11.62 -7.76
CA ALA A 119 -10.71 11.03 -6.93
C ALA A 119 -10.25 9.72 -6.24
N PHE A 120 -9.48 8.90 -6.94
CA PHE A 120 -8.90 7.68 -6.37
C PHE A 120 -7.86 7.98 -5.29
N GLU A 121 -6.94 8.90 -5.56
CA GLU A 121 -5.91 9.31 -4.60
C GLU A 121 -6.53 9.98 -3.37
N ALA A 122 -7.56 10.82 -3.54
CA ALA A 122 -8.29 11.41 -2.43
C ALA A 122 -8.93 10.36 -1.52
N GLU A 123 -9.54 9.31 -2.08
CA GLU A 123 -10.13 8.24 -1.28
C GLU A 123 -9.07 7.50 -0.44
N LEU A 124 -7.91 7.22 -1.04
CA LEU A 124 -6.78 6.62 -0.30
C LEU A 124 -6.19 7.56 0.74
N ASP A 125 -6.20 8.87 0.48
CA ASP A 125 -5.73 9.85 1.44
C ASP A 125 -6.66 9.89 2.66
N HIS A 126 -7.97 9.74 2.48
CA HIS A 126 -8.91 9.80 3.60
C HIS A 126 -8.79 8.67 4.63
N THR A 127 -8.30 7.50 4.25
CA THR A 127 -8.26 6.30 5.13
C THR A 127 -6.87 6.09 5.75
N THR A 128 -6.84 5.80 7.06
CA THR A 128 -5.59 5.54 7.81
C THR A 128 -5.38 4.06 8.13
N ILE A 129 -4.13 3.69 8.45
CA ILE A 129 -3.80 2.34 8.94
C ILE A 129 -4.48 2.05 10.27
N ALA A 130 -4.62 3.05 11.15
CA ALA A 130 -5.33 2.92 12.43
C ALA A 130 -6.80 2.52 12.23
N GLU A 131 -7.53 3.19 11.33
CA GLU A 131 -8.94 2.88 11.04
C GLU A 131 -9.13 1.44 10.51
N LEU A 132 -8.17 0.96 9.70
CA LEU A 132 -8.17 -0.42 9.24
C LEU A 132 -7.85 -1.40 10.38
N ALA A 133 -6.88 -1.08 11.23
CA ALA A 133 -6.54 -1.91 12.39
C ALA A 133 -7.73 -2.04 13.36
N ASP A 134 -8.43 -0.94 13.65
CA ASP A 134 -9.66 -0.93 14.46
C ASP A 134 -10.77 -1.77 13.81
N THR A 135 -10.93 -1.65 12.49
CA THR A 135 -11.90 -2.44 11.74
C THR A 135 -11.58 -3.93 11.80
N VAL A 136 -10.32 -4.32 11.65
CA VAL A 136 -9.86 -5.71 11.75
C VAL A 136 -10.05 -6.24 13.17
N ALA A 137 -9.70 -5.48 14.21
CA ALA A 137 -9.91 -5.85 15.60
C ALA A 137 -11.40 -6.09 15.92
N ARG A 138 -12.26 -5.18 15.45
CA ARG A 138 -13.72 -5.28 15.61
C ARG A 138 -14.30 -6.51 14.90
N LEU A 139 -13.90 -6.76 13.65
CA LEU A 139 -14.37 -7.92 12.89
C LEU A 139 -13.83 -9.24 13.44
N GLY A 140 -12.56 -9.25 13.86
CA GLY A 140 -11.86 -10.39 14.46
C GLY A 140 -12.21 -10.63 15.93
N LYS A 141 -12.94 -9.72 16.58
CA LYS A 141 -13.36 -9.78 17.99
C LYS A 141 -12.17 -9.96 18.95
N PHE A 142 -11.11 -9.18 18.74
CA PHE A 142 -9.95 -9.12 19.63
C PHE A 142 -9.64 -7.68 20.04
N THR A 143 -8.88 -7.53 21.12
CA THR A 143 -8.38 -6.23 21.60
C THR A 143 -6.97 -5.98 21.10
N MET A 144 -6.62 -4.73 20.81
CA MET A 144 -5.25 -4.35 20.50
C MET A 144 -4.49 -3.98 21.79
N PRO A 145 -3.22 -4.38 21.95
CA PRO A 145 -2.44 -5.17 20.99
C PRO A 145 -2.86 -6.65 20.98
N LEU A 146 -2.82 -7.27 19.81
CA LEU A 146 -3.09 -8.68 19.60
C LEU A 146 -1.93 -9.53 20.13
N GLU A 147 -2.23 -10.42 21.08
CA GLU A 147 -1.31 -11.48 21.47
C GLU A 147 -1.38 -12.61 20.44
N TRP A 148 -0.30 -12.77 19.69
CA TRP A 148 -0.10 -13.83 18.70
C TRP A 148 0.14 -15.20 19.33
#